data_AF-A0A562JD22-F1
#
_entry.id   AF-A0A562JD22-F1
#
_cell.length_a   1.000
_cell.length_b   1.000
_cell.length_c   1.000
_cell.angle_alpha   90.00
_cell.angle_beta   90.00
_cell.angle_gamma   90.00
#
_symmetry.space_group_name_H-M   'P 1'
#
loop_
_entity.id
_entity.type
_entity.pdbx_description
1 polymer ?
#
loop_
_entity_poly.entity_id
_entity_poly.type
_entity_poly.pdbx_seq_one_letter_code
_entity_poly.pdbx_strand_id
1 'polypeptide(L)'
;MYDTLLQRYGDMSFILSLPATVGINLYIKAVEKNSERQAWEQWLVAYQSMTKENFISFNDYLKQLKQPQQPRDNRTDDEIIQDAENILKSMKRSEN
;
A
#
# COMPACT_ATOMS: atom_id res chain seq x y z
N MET A 1 18.87 -0.87 -5.26
CA MET A 1 18.40 -0.68 -6.66
C MET A 1 19.04 -1.69 -7.60
N TYR A 2 20.37 -1.77 -7.66
CA TYR A 2 21.10 -2.69 -8.53
C TYR A 2 20.96 -4.18 -8.16
N ASP A 3 20.95 -4.51 -6.86
CA ASP A 3 20.86 -5.91 -6.38
C ASP A 3 19.59 -6.62 -6.83
N THR A 4 18.44 -5.95 -6.79
CA THR A 4 17.13 -6.54 -7.15
C THR A 4 17.03 -6.88 -8.64
N LEU A 5 17.76 -6.16 -9.50
CA LEU A 5 17.81 -6.39 -10.94
C LEU A 5 18.82 -7.49 -11.30
N LEU A 6 20.00 -7.47 -10.66
CA LEU A 6 21.04 -8.49 -10.81
C LEU A 6 20.53 -9.88 -10.44
N GLN A 7 19.80 -9.99 -9.33
CA GLN A 7 19.29 -11.27 -8.82
C GLN A 7 18.25 -11.92 -9.75
N ARG A 8 17.65 -11.15 -10.66
CA ARG A 8 16.57 -11.61 -11.55
C ARG A 8 16.99 -11.86 -12.99
N TYR A 9 17.93 -11.06 -13.50
CA TYR A 9 18.32 -11.11 -14.91
C TYR A 9 19.77 -11.55 -15.14
N GLY A 10 20.61 -11.61 -14.11
CA GLY A 10 21.99 -12.12 -14.18
C GLY A 10 22.98 -11.25 -14.95
N ASP A 11 22.51 -10.50 -15.95
CA ASP A 11 23.31 -9.61 -16.79
C ASP A 11 22.74 -8.19 -16.81
N MET A 12 23.50 -7.26 -16.22
CA MET A 12 23.13 -5.85 -16.14
C MET A 12 23.30 -5.12 -17.50
N SER A 13 24.17 -5.62 -18.39
CA SER A 13 24.45 -5.00 -19.68
C SER A 13 23.23 -5.02 -20.60
N PHE A 14 22.44 -6.09 -20.53
CA PHE A 14 21.14 -6.17 -21.20
C PHE A 14 20.17 -5.08 -20.70
N ILE A 15 20.05 -4.90 -19.39
CA ILE A 15 19.11 -3.91 -18.82
C ILE A 15 19.54 -2.48 -19.14
N LEU A 16 20.84 -2.18 -19.12
CA LEU A 16 21.39 -0.87 -19.45
C LEU A 16 21.33 -0.56 -20.95
N SER A 17 21.25 -1.58 -21.80
CA SER A 17 21.02 -1.41 -23.25
C SER A 17 19.56 -1.09 -23.60
N LEU A 18 18.63 -1.30 -22.68
CA LEU A 18 17.21 -1.04 -22.91
C LEU A 18 16.87 0.45 -22.73
N PRO A 19 15.83 0.96 -23.42
CA PRO A 19 15.32 2.29 -23.18
C PRO A 19 15.02 2.51 -21.69
N ALA A 20 15.35 3.69 -21.17
CA ALA A 20 15.20 4.00 -19.74
C ALA A 20 13.79 3.70 -19.20
N THR A 21 12.75 3.91 -20.01
CA THR A 21 11.35 3.60 -19.68
C THR A 21 11.11 2.10 -19.45
N VAL A 22 11.76 1.24 -20.24
CA VAL A 22 11.70 -0.21 -20.10
C VAL A 22 12.45 -0.65 -18.85
N GLY A 23 13.65 -0.10 -18.62
CA GLY A 23 14.43 -0.36 -17.41
C GLY A 23 13.67 -0.01 -16.12
N ILE A 24 13.02 1.16 -16.08
CA ILE A 24 12.19 1.58 -14.95
C ILE A 24 11.01 0.62 -14.74
N ASN A 25 10.32 0.20 -15.81
CA ASN A 25 9.22 -0.76 -15.70
C ASN A 25 9.68 -2.13 -15.16
N LEU A 26 10.85 -2.61 -15.58
CA LEU A 26 11.43 -3.85 -15.07
C LEU A 26 11.80 -3.73 -13.60
N TYR A 27 12.31 -2.58 -13.17
CA TYR A 27 12.60 -2.28 -11.78
C TYR A 27 11.34 -2.26 -10.93
N ILE A 28 10.29 -1.53 -11.35
CA ILE A 28 9.00 -1.49 -10.65
C ILE A 28 8.44 -2.91 -10.48
N LYS A 29 8.41 -3.71 -11.55
CA LYS A 29 7.98 -5.12 -11.50
C LYS A 29 8.87 -6.00 -10.62
N ALA A 30 10.15 -5.66 -10.45
CA ALA A 30 11.05 -6.40 -9.57
C ALA A 30 10.74 -6.07 -8.10
N VAL A 31 10.53 -4.79 -7.79
CA VAL A 31 10.12 -4.32 -6.47
C VAL A 31 8.77 -4.91 -6.07
N GLU A 32 7.75 -4.85 -6.95
CA GLU A 32 6.42 -5.40 -6.69
C GLU A 32 6.48 -6.89 -6.32
N LYS A 33 7.21 -7.70 -7.09
CA LYS A 33 7.35 -9.14 -6.80
C LYS A 33 8.15 -9.41 -5.52
N ASN A 34 9.12 -8.55 -5.20
CA ASN A 34 9.86 -8.68 -3.95
C ASN A 34 8.96 -8.37 -2.74
N SER A 35 8.16 -7.30 -2.83
CA SER A 35 7.17 -6.96 -1.82
C SER A 35 6.09 -8.04 -1.66
N GLU A 36 5.63 -8.64 -2.76
CA GLU A 36 4.66 -9.75 -2.72
C GLU A 36 5.27 -11.00 -2.05
N ARG A 37 6.53 -11.33 -2.34
CA ARG A 37 7.24 -12.44 -1.66
C ARG A 37 7.35 -12.19 -0.15
N GLN A 38 7.73 -10.98 0.24
CA GLN A 38 7.83 -10.61 1.66
C GLN A 38 6.46 -10.68 2.34
N ALA A 39 5.40 -10.19 1.69
CA ALA A 39 4.04 -10.30 2.20
C ALA A 39 3.59 -11.77 2.33
N TRP A 40 4.00 -12.64 1.40
CA TRP A 40 3.71 -14.07 1.47
C TRP A 40 4.40 -14.73 2.65
N GLU A 41 5.68 -14.45 2.88
CA GLU A 41 6.43 -14.95 4.03
C GLU A 41 5.81 -14.49 5.36
N GLN A 42 5.42 -13.21 5.46
CA GLN A 42 4.71 -12.67 6.61
C GLN A 42 3.35 -13.33 6.82
N TRP A 43 2.59 -13.53 5.74
CA TRP A 43 1.30 -14.20 5.80
C TRP A 43 1.44 -15.65 6.27
N LEU A 44 2.46 -16.39 5.84
CA LEU A 44 2.71 -17.76 6.30
C LEU A 44 2.97 -17.84 7.81
N VAL A 45 3.72 -16.88 8.36
CA VAL A 45 3.94 -16.80 9.81
C VAL A 45 2.63 -16.50 10.53
N ALA A 46 1.87 -15.51 10.06
CA ALA A 46 0.57 -15.18 10.63
C ALA A 46 -0.43 -16.35 10.53
N TYR A 47 -0.41 -17.08 9.41
CA TYR A 47 -1.29 -18.20 9.13
C TYR A 47 -1.16 -19.33 10.16
N GLN A 48 0.05 -19.57 10.69
CA GLN A 48 0.25 -20.54 11.78
C GLN A 48 -0.55 -20.20 13.04
N SER A 49 -0.82 -18.92 13.28
CA SER A 49 -1.63 -18.43 14.40
C SER A 49 -3.11 -18.22 14.05
N MET A 50 -3.51 -18.46 12.79
CA MET A 50 -4.90 -18.33 12.36
C MET A 50 -5.69 -19.59 12.71
N THR A 51 -6.92 -19.39 13.17
CA THR A 51 -7.96 -20.38 13.37
C THR A 51 -9.05 -20.21 12.31
N LYS A 52 -10.08 -21.06 12.36
CA LYS A 52 -11.23 -20.94 11.44
C LYS A 52 -11.99 -19.62 11.59
N GLU A 53 -11.91 -18.97 12.73
CA GLU A 53 -12.67 -17.75 13.03
C GLU A 53 -11.99 -16.47 12.53
N ASN A 54 -10.66 -16.47 12.41
CA ASN A 54 -9.87 -15.29 12.00
C ASN A 54 -9.02 -15.56 10.74
N PHE A 55 -9.34 -16.62 10.00
CA PHE A 55 -8.65 -16.93 8.75
C PHE A 55 -8.81 -15.80 7.73
N ILE A 56 -7.69 -15.33 7.20
CA ILE A 56 -7.65 -14.37 6.09
C ILE A 56 -6.89 -14.98 4.91
N SER A 57 -7.48 -14.92 3.72
CA SER A 57 -6.81 -15.38 2.50
C SER A 57 -5.61 -14.50 2.20
N PHE A 58 -4.56 -15.05 1.59
CA PHE A 58 -3.39 -14.25 1.20
C PHE A 58 -3.76 -13.05 0.33
N ASN A 59 -4.72 -13.22 -0.60
CA ASN A 59 -5.16 -12.13 -1.47
C ASN A 59 -5.77 -10.97 -0.68
N ASP A 60 -6.53 -11.26 0.36
CA ASP A 60 -7.15 -10.22 1.19
C ASP A 60 -6.12 -9.58 2.13
N TYR A 61 -5.17 -10.37 2.65
CA TYR A 61 -4.02 -9.86 3.40
C TYR A 61 -3.16 -8.91 2.54
N LEU A 62 -2.87 -9.29 1.29
CA LEU A 62 -2.12 -8.47 0.35
C LEU A 62 -2.86 -7.17 -0.01
N LYS A 63 -4.20 -7.23 -0.15
CA LYS A 63 -5.02 -6.03 -0.35
C LYS A 63 -4.93 -5.08 0.84
N GLN A 64 -4.99 -5.57 2.07
CA GLN A 64 -4.86 -4.74 3.26
C GLN A 64 -3.50 -4.05 3.32
N LEU A 65 -2.41 -4.74 2.98
CA LEU A 65 -1.07 -4.16 2.92
C LEU A 65 -0.92 -3.09 1.83
N LYS A 66 -1.65 -3.23 0.72
CA LYS A 66 -1.63 -2.28 -0.40
C LYS A 66 -2.60 -1.12 -0.24
N GLN A 67 -3.55 -1.20 0.70
CA GLN A 67 -4.45 -0.09 0.96
C GLN A 67 -3.66 1.07 1.58
N PRO A 68 -3.76 2.30 1.02
CA PRO A 68 -3.23 3.46 1.70
C PRO A 68 -3.90 3.51 3.08
N GLN A 69 -3.10 3.51 4.14
CA GLN A 69 -3.65 3.70 5.47
C GLN A 69 -4.37 5.04 5.44
N GLN A 70 -5.70 5.02 5.52
CA GLN A 70 -6.42 6.27 5.69
C GLN A 70 -5.84 6.92 6.94
N PRO A 71 -5.50 8.21 6.89
CA PRO A 71 -5.11 8.91 8.11
C PRO A 71 -6.24 8.65 9.10
N ARG A 72 -5.91 8.00 10.23
CA ARG A 72 -6.88 7.79 11.29
C ARG A 72 -7.36 9.16 11.69
N ASP A 73 -8.61 9.47 11.37
CA ASP A 73 -9.27 10.62 11.93
C ASP A 73 -9.49 10.29 13.41
N ASN A 74 -8.63 10.86 14.26
CA ASN A 74 -8.67 10.61 15.70
C ASN A 74 -9.77 11.43 16.38
N ARG A 75 -10.57 12.18 15.61
CA ARG A 75 -11.68 12.96 16.14
C ARG A 75 -12.82 12.06 16.57
N THR A 76 -13.47 12.40 17.68
CA THR A 76 -14.68 11.72 18.11
C THR A 76 -15.87 12.10 17.22
N ASP A 77 -16.94 11.30 17.25
CA ASP A 77 -18.18 11.61 16.52
C ASP A 77 -18.71 13.02 16.87
N ASP A 78 -18.59 13.42 18.15
CA ASP A 78 -18.98 14.75 18.63
C ASP A 78 -18.12 15.87 18.01
N GLU A 79 -16.81 15.67 17.89
CA GLU A 79 -15.90 16.63 17.26
C GLU A 79 -16.19 16.78 15.76
N ILE A 80 -16.56 15.68 15.09
CA ILE A 80 -16.95 15.69 13.67
C ILE A 80 -18.27 16.43 13.47
N ILE A 81 -19.26 16.20 14.32
CA ILE A 81 -20.56 16.89 14.28
C ILE A 81 -20.36 18.39 14.52
N GLN A 82 -19.55 18.75 15.52
CA GLN A 82 -19.30 20.14 15.86
C GLN A 82 -18.59 20.90 14.73
N ASP A 83 -17.65 20.25 14.04
CA ASP A 83 -16.95 20.81 12.88
C ASP A 83 -17.93 21.05 11.71
N ALA A 84 -18.80 20.08 11.42
CA ALA A 84 -19.83 20.21 10.39
C ALA A 84 -20.80 21.38 10.68
N GLU A 85 -21.21 21.56 11.94
CA GLU A 85 -22.05 22.69 12.36
C GLU A 85 -21.34 24.03 12.18
N ASN A 86 -20.05 24.11 12.51
CA ASN A 86 -19.24 25.32 12.35
C ASN A 86 -19.09 25.71 10.88
N ILE A 87 -18.88 24.72 9.99
CA ILE A 87 -18.83 24.94 8.54
C ILE A 87 -20.19 25.46 8.04
N LEU A 88 -21.29 24.82 8.41
CA LEU A 88 -22.64 25.27 8.02
C LEU A 88 -22.94 26.70 8.52
N LYS A 89 -22.52 27.03 9.75
CA LYS A 89 -22.72 28.35 10.34
C LYS A 89 -21.88 29.43 9.66
N SER A 90 -20.65 29.10 9.27
CA SER A 90 -19.77 30.03 8.53
C SER A 90 -20.28 30.29 7.11
N MET A 91 -20.77 29.26 6.40
CA MET A 91 -21.39 29.42 5.07
C MET A 91 -22.63 30.31 5.11
N LYS A 92 -23.52 30.13 6.10
CA LYS A 92 -24.71 30.98 6.26
C LYS A 92 -24.40 32.44 6.60
N ARG A 93 -23.21 32.72 7.13
CA ARG A 93 -22.77 34.08 7.50
C ARG A 93 -22.16 34.85 6.34
N SER A 94 -21.65 34.15 5.31
CA SER A 94 -21.07 34.75 4.11
C SER A 94 -22.09 35.10 3.01
N GLU A 95 -23.35 34.67 3.15
CA GLU A 95 -24.45 34.97 2.22
C GLU A 95 -25.29 36.20 2.62
N ASN A 96 -24.91 36.93 3.69
CA ASN A 96 -25.60 38.12 4.20
C ASN A 96 -24.71 39.37 4.15
#